data_AF-A0A961C3Y0-F1
#
_entry.id   AF-A0A961C3Y0-F1
#
_cell.length_a   1.000
_cell.length_b   1.000
_cell.length_c   1.000
_cell.angle_alpha   90.00
_cell.angle_beta   90.00
_cell.angle_gamma   90.00
#
_symmetry.space_group_name_H-M   'P 1'
#
loop_
_entity.id
_entity.type
_entity.pdbx_description
1 polymer ?
#
loop_
_entity_poly.entity_id
_entity_poly.type
_entity_poly.pdbx_seq_one_letter_code
_entity_poly.pdbx_strand_id
1 'polypeptide(L)'
;MGSYEFLTPATVPDYLRSVPELAARIDPDHLVRCEEVGDGNLNLVFLAADAGGRGICLKQALPYVRMTGEGWPMTPDRARHEVLALRAHGALTPELVPAVYHYDSERYIIAMEDLSDHQVWRGALIDGQRHEGAAAAVGRYVGALAFGTSALGMEREALAEAIAAAVNPQLCAITEDLVFTEPIVDA
;
A
#
# COMPACT_ATOMS: atom_id res chain seq x y z
N MET A 1 20.68 -15.35 -6.05
CA MET A 1 19.77 -14.35 -5.50
C MET A 1 20.37 -12.99 -5.84
N GLY A 2 19.77 -12.25 -6.78
CA GLY A 2 20.25 -10.89 -7.07
C GLY A 2 20.19 -10.02 -5.82
N SER A 3 21.09 -9.04 -5.68
CA SER A 3 20.98 -8.11 -4.55
C SER A 3 19.63 -7.40 -4.64
N TYR A 4 18.88 -7.44 -3.54
CA TYR A 4 17.64 -6.72 -3.41
C TYR A 4 17.92 -5.21 -3.46
N GLU A 5 17.61 -4.56 -4.57
CA GLU A 5 17.92 -3.15 -4.77
C GLU A 5 16.79 -2.25 -4.28
N PHE A 6 17.10 -1.38 -3.32
CA PHE A 6 16.17 -0.38 -2.83
C PHE A 6 16.04 0.78 -3.80
N LEU A 7 14.80 1.24 -4.02
CA LEU A 7 14.55 2.50 -4.67
C LEU A 7 15.14 3.64 -3.82
N THR A 8 15.62 4.65 -4.53
CA THR A 8 16.02 5.95 -3.97
C THR A 8 15.42 7.03 -4.86
N PRO A 9 15.32 8.29 -4.41
CA PRO A 9 14.85 9.36 -5.28
C PRO A 9 15.64 9.46 -6.60
N ALA A 10 16.92 9.07 -6.59
CA ALA A 10 17.78 9.06 -7.77
C ALA A 10 17.48 7.90 -8.74
N THR A 11 17.01 6.75 -8.25
CA THR A 11 16.75 5.56 -9.09
C THR A 11 15.28 5.42 -9.52
N VAL A 12 14.37 6.19 -8.91
CA VAL A 12 12.94 6.23 -9.29
C VAL A 12 12.73 6.59 -10.78
N PRO A 13 13.39 7.62 -11.36
CA PRO A 13 13.20 7.94 -12.78
C PRO A 13 13.55 6.77 -13.71
N ASP A 14 14.65 6.09 -13.42
CA ASP A 14 15.10 4.93 -14.20
C ASP A 14 14.13 3.75 -14.09
N TYR A 15 13.62 3.50 -12.88
CA TYR A 15 12.60 2.49 -12.66
C TYR A 15 11.31 2.79 -13.43
N LEU A 16 10.80 4.03 -13.34
CA LEU A 16 9.61 4.47 -14.08
C LEU A 16 9.80 4.32 -15.59
N ARG A 17 10.97 4.67 -16.10
CA ARG A 17 11.33 4.51 -17.53
C ARG A 17 11.41 3.04 -17.95
N SER A 18 11.85 2.16 -17.04
CA SER A 18 11.99 0.71 -17.32
C SER A 18 10.66 -0.02 -17.47
N VAL A 19 9.55 0.55 -16.97
CA VAL A 19 8.22 -0.05 -16.99
C VAL A 19 7.32 0.75 -17.95
N PRO A 20 7.02 0.24 -19.17
CA PRO A 20 6.32 1.02 -20.21
C PRO A 20 4.96 1.60 -19.79
N GLU A 21 4.19 0.86 -18.99
CA GLU A 21 2.89 1.32 -18.48
C GLU A 21 3.01 2.47 -17.46
N LEU A 22 4.14 2.59 -16.77
CA LEU A 22 4.41 3.71 -15.87
C LEU A 22 4.96 4.91 -16.65
N ALA A 23 5.87 4.69 -17.59
CA ALA A 23 6.38 5.73 -18.49
C ALA A 23 5.26 6.37 -19.37
N ALA A 24 4.16 5.66 -19.60
CA ALA A 24 2.97 6.22 -20.25
C ALA A 24 2.13 7.13 -19.32
N ARG A 25 2.21 6.93 -18.01
CA ARG A 25 1.40 7.65 -17.00
C ARG A 25 2.06 8.92 -16.48
N ILE A 26 3.38 8.93 -16.41
CA ILE A 26 4.18 10.08 -15.95
C ILE A 26 5.38 10.22 -16.88
N ASP A 27 5.88 11.44 -17.10
CA ASP A 27 7.12 11.67 -17.85
C ASP A 27 8.34 11.50 -16.91
N PRO A 28 9.07 10.37 -16.98
CA PRO A 28 10.21 10.13 -16.10
C PRO A 28 11.42 11.02 -16.41
N ASP A 29 11.48 11.64 -17.59
CA ASP A 29 12.60 12.49 -18.01
C ASP A 29 12.41 13.96 -17.57
N HIS A 30 11.19 14.33 -17.18
CA HIS A 30 10.83 15.69 -16.74
C HIS A 30 10.11 15.71 -15.38
N LEU A 31 10.62 14.93 -14.42
CA LEU A 31 10.14 14.99 -13.04
C LEU A 31 10.54 16.33 -12.39
N VAL A 32 9.55 17.02 -11.80
CA VAL A 32 9.75 18.26 -11.03
C VAL A 32 9.82 17.99 -9.53
N ARG A 33 9.34 16.83 -9.08
CA ARG A 33 9.45 16.35 -7.71
C ARG A 33 9.64 14.84 -7.72
N CYS A 34 10.54 14.35 -6.88
CA CYS A 34 10.69 12.94 -6.57
C CYS A 34 11.28 12.85 -5.16
N GLU A 35 10.49 12.44 -4.20
CA GLU A 35 10.91 12.40 -2.79
C GLU A 35 10.37 11.17 -2.08
N GLU A 36 11.11 10.72 -1.07
CA GLU A 36 10.69 9.66 -0.17
C GLU A 36 9.91 10.31 0.99
N VAL A 37 8.66 9.89 1.19
CA VAL A 37 7.71 10.50 2.15
C VAL A 37 7.20 9.51 3.19
N GLY A 38 7.78 8.31 3.28
CA GLY A 38 7.31 7.29 4.19
C GLY A 38 7.51 7.70 5.64
N ASP A 39 6.41 8.03 6.32
CA ASP A 39 6.33 8.22 7.77
C ASP A 39 6.03 6.91 8.53
N GLY A 40 5.84 5.81 7.78
CA GLY A 40 5.44 4.50 8.29
C GLY A 40 6.60 3.55 8.62
N ASN A 41 6.29 2.53 9.43
CA ASN A 41 7.27 1.67 10.08
C ASN A 41 7.87 0.55 9.21
N LEU A 42 7.38 0.33 7.97
CA LEU A 42 7.60 -0.94 7.26
C LEU A 42 8.11 -0.82 5.81
N ASN A 43 7.82 0.26 5.09
CA ASN A 43 8.04 0.34 3.65
C ASN A 43 8.68 1.68 3.27
N LEU A 44 9.30 1.74 2.09
CA LEU A 44 9.66 3.00 1.44
C LEU A 44 8.48 3.47 0.59
N VAL A 45 8.20 4.78 0.61
CA VAL A 45 7.14 5.39 -0.19
C VAL A 45 7.71 6.60 -0.90
N PHE A 46 7.63 6.63 -2.22
CA PHE A 46 8.11 7.72 -3.05
C PHE A 46 6.93 8.39 -3.76
N LEU A 47 6.92 9.72 -3.75
CA LEU A 47 6.01 10.53 -4.57
C LEU A 47 6.81 11.19 -5.68
N ALA A 48 6.42 10.93 -6.92
CA ALA A 48 6.99 11.56 -8.10
C ALA A 48 5.91 12.36 -8.84
N ALA A 49 6.27 13.56 -9.28
CA ALA A 49 5.40 14.40 -10.10
C ALA A 49 6.20 14.99 -11.27
N ASP A 50 5.57 15.02 -12.45
CA ASP A 50 6.17 15.61 -13.66
C ASP A 50 5.74 17.07 -13.90
N ALA A 51 6.42 17.72 -14.84
CA ALA A 51 6.12 19.09 -15.24
C ALA A 51 4.72 19.28 -15.86
N GLY A 52 4.06 18.19 -16.26
CA GLY A 52 2.70 18.17 -16.77
C GLY A 52 1.63 18.08 -15.68
N GLY A 53 2.01 18.00 -14.41
CA GLY A 53 1.10 17.88 -13.27
C GLY A 53 0.60 16.46 -13.01
N ARG A 54 1.21 15.43 -13.63
CA ARG A 54 0.88 14.02 -13.37
C ARG A 54 1.71 13.52 -12.20
N GLY A 55 1.05 12.85 -11.25
CA GLY A 55 1.67 12.26 -10.06
C GLY A 55 1.63 10.74 -10.07
N ILE A 56 2.60 10.11 -9.42
CA ILE A 56 2.61 8.68 -9.12
C ILE A 56 3.23 8.40 -7.75
N CYS A 57 2.65 7.42 -7.04
CA CYS A 57 3.19 6.89 -5.80
C CYS A 57 3.86 5.54 -6.07
N LEU A 58 5.11 5.36 -5.60
CA LEU A 58 5.81 4.08 -5.60
C LEU A 58 6.02 3.62 -4.16
N LYS A 59 5.53 2.42 -3.83
CA LYS A 59 5.70 1.81 -2.52
C LYS A 59 6.53 0.54 -2.64
N GLN A 60 7.65 0.46 -1.93
CA GLN A 60 8.52 -0.72 -1.94
C GLN A 60 8.55 -1.37 -0.56
N ALA A 61 8.24 -2.67 -0.52
CA ALA A 61 8.46 -3.47 0.69
C ALA A 61 9.95 -3.76 0.89
N LEU A 62 10.41 -3.71 2.14
CA LEU A 62 11.77 -4.08 2.54
C LEU A 62 11.81 -5.50 3.13
N PRO A 63 12.95 -6.21 3.06
CA PRO A 63 13.09 -7.55 3.66
C PRO A 63 13.22 -7.54 5.21
N TYR A 64 12.88 -6.41 5.84
CA TYR A 64 12.90 -6.19 7.27
C TYR A 64 11.88 -5.10 7.66
N VAL A 65 11.63 -4.96 8.96
CA VAL A 65 10.84 -3.86 9.53
C VAL A 65 11.69 -2.59 9.54
N ARG A 66 11.27 -1.55 8.80
CA ARG A 66 12.04 -0.31 8.61
C ARG A 66 12.43 0.36 9.94
N MET A 67 11.52 0.42 10.91
CA MET A 67 11.73 1.09 12.19
C MET A 67 12.87 0.48 13.03
N THR A 68 13.07 -0.83 12.94
CA THR A 68 14.10 -1.57 13.69
C THR A 68 15.30 -1.96 12.83
N GLY A 69 15.25 -1.66 11.53
CA GLY A 69 16.25 -2.08 10.54
C GLY A 69 16.33 -3.61 10.39
N GLU A 70 17.48 -4.08 9.90
CA GLU A 70 17.75 -5.50 9.62
C GLU A 70 17.65 -6.42 10.85
N GLY A 71 17.59 -5.86 12.06
CA GLY A 71 17.42 -6.61 13.31
C GLY A 71 16.06 -7.32 13.43
N TRP A 72 15.07 -6.95 12.61
CA TRP A 72 13.78 -7.64 12.51
C TRP A 72 13.47 -8.02 11.05
N PRO A 73 13.92 -9.20 10.59
CA PRO A 73 13.63 -9.69 9.25
C PRO A 73 12.13 -9.88 9.04
N MET A 74 11.64 -9.51 7.86
CA MET A 74 10.23 -9.66 7.49
C MET A 74 10.08 -9.77 5.98
N THR A 75 9.25 -10.71 5.51
CA THR A 75 9.12 -10.98 4.08
C THR A 75 8.59 -9.76 3.31
N PRO A 76 9.21 -9.38 2.18
CA PRO A 76 8.66 -8.35 1.30
C PRO A 76 7.39 -8.81 0.57
N ASP A 77 7.05 -10.11 0.60
CA ASP A 77 5.83 -10.67 0.00
C ASP A 77 4.52 -10.09 0.57
N ARG A 78 4.58 -9.36 1.69
CA ARG A 78 3.47 -8.51 2.14
C ARG A 78 2.98 -7.52 1.06
N ALA A 79 3.83 -7.08 0.14
CA ALA A 79 3.43 -6.23 -0.98
C ALA A 79 2.46 -6.95 -1.92
N ARG A 80 2.63 -8.26 -2.15
CA ARG A 80 1.69 -9.07 -2.93
C ARG A 80 0.31 -9.08 -2.27
N HIS A 81 0.26 -9.27 -0.95
CA HIS A 81 -0.98 -9.22 -0.19
C HIS A 81 -1.64 -7.84 -0.24
N GLU A 82 -0.86 -6.76 -0.16
CA GLU A 82 -1.36 -5.39 -0.30
C GLU A 82 -1.98 -5.16 -1.69
N VAL A 83 -1.32 -5.61 -2.76
CA VAL A 83 -1.86 -5.50 -4.13
C VAL A 83 -3.14 -6.31 -4.31
N LEU A 84 -3.18 -7.54 -3.77
CA LEU A 84 -4.39 -8.38 -3.81
C LEU A 84 -5.56 -7.69 -3.10
N ALA A 85 -5.32 -7.14 -1.90
CA ALA A 85 -6.34 -6.42 -1.14
C ALA A 85 -6.80 -5.16 -1.87
N LEU A 86 -5.87 -4.30 -2.32
CA LEU A 86 -6.22 -3.05 -3.04
C LEU A 86 -7.04 -3.33 -4.31
N ARG A 87 -6.69 -4.38 -5.08
CA ARG A 87 -7.46 -4.76 -6.27
C ARG A 87 -8.84 -5.30 -5.91
N ALA A 88 -8.95 -6.14 -4.89
CA ALA A 88 -10.24 -6.67 -4.44
C ALA A 88 -11.15 -5.55 -3.88
N HIS A 89 -10.59 -4.63 -3.09
CA HIS A 89 -11.32 -3.49 -2.56
C HIS A 89 -11.71 -2.51 -3.67
N GLY A 90 -10.82 -2.25 -4.62
CA GLY A 90 -11.09 -1.37 -5.76
C GLY A 90 -12.18 -1.90 -6.70
N ALA A 91 -12.35 -3.23 -6.79
CA ALA A 91 -13.47 -3.82 -7.52
C ALA A 91 -14.84 -3.55 -6.87
N LEU A 92 -14.86 -3.26 -5.56
CA LEU A 92 -16.09 -3.01 -4.79
C LEU A 92 -16.34 -1.52 -4.56
N THR A 93 -15.29 -0.75 -4.30
CA THR A 93 -15.35 0.69 -3.95
C THR A 93 -14.20 1.44 -4.62
N PRO A 94 -14.18 1.55 -5.95
CA PRO A 94 -13.07 2.15 -6.70
C PRO A 94 -12.81 3.62 -6.34
N GLU A 95 -13.81 4.32 -5.80
CA GLU A 95 -13.72 5.71 -5.39
C GLU A 95 -13.16 5.92 -3.97
N LEU A 96 -12.93 4.84 -3.22
CA LEU A 96 -12.50 4.88 -1.81
C LEU A 96 -11.13 4.23 -1.56
N VAL A 97 -10.45 3.77 -2.61
CA VAL A 97 -9.10 3.20 -2.53
C VAL A 97 -8.25 3.71 -3.70
N PRO A 98 -6.93 3.85 -3.53
CA PRO A 98 -6.06 4.29 -4.61
C PRO A 98 -6.00 3.23 -5.73
N ALA A 99 -5.99 3.70 -6.98
CA ALA A 99 -5.79 2.81 -8.12
C ALA A 99 -4.37 2.20 -8.11
N VAL A 100 -4.27 0.88 -8.33
CA VAL A 100 -2.98 0.19 -8.54
C VAL A 100 -2.66 0.17 -10.03
N TYR A 101 -1.54 0.77 -10.42
CA TYR A 101 -1.09 0.85 -11.80
C TYR A 101 -0.17 -0.30 -12.20
N HIS A 102 0.76 -0.68 -11.33
CA HIS A 102 1.72 -1.75 -11.57
C HIS A 102 2.08 -2.47 -10.27
N TYR A 103 2.47 -3.74 -10.40
CA TYR A 103 3.12 -4.48 -9.33
C TYR A 103 4.31 -5.27 -9.88
N ASP A 104 5.50 -4.91 -9.41
CA ASP A 104 6.74 -5.64 -9.66
C ASP A 104 6.93 -6.66 -8.55
N SER A 105 6.70 -7.93 -8.86
CA SER A 105 6.83 -9.05 -7.91
C SER A 105 8.27 -9.43 -7.59
N GLU A 106 9.25 -9.03 -8.42
CA GLU A 106 10.65 -9.35 -8.18
C GLU A 106 11.26 -8.39 -7.15
N ARG A 107 10.88 -7.11 -7.22
CA ARG A 107 11.36 -6.04 -6.32
C ARG A 107 10.35 -5.60 -5.28
N TYR A 108 9.15 -6.19 -5.28
CA TYR A 108 8.01 -5.88 -4.41
C TYR A 108 7.67 -4.39 -4.39
N ILE A 109 7.63 -3.79 -5.60
CA ILE A 109 7.28 -2.39 -5.81
C ILE A 109 5.84 -2.32 -6.32
N ILE A 110 5.03 -1.50 -5.66
CA ILE A 110 3.67 -1.17 -6.06
C ILE A 110 3.70 0.24 -6.61
N ALA A 111 3.29 0.42 -7.86
CA ALA A 111 3.01 1.74 -8.41
C ALA A 111 1.51 2.00 -8.34
N MET A 112 1.12 3.10 -7.72
CA MET A 112 -0.29 3.42 -7.43
C MET A 112 -0.56 4.91 -7.58
N GLU A 113 -1.84 5.27 -7.51
CA GLU A 113 -2.34 6.63 -7.53
C GLU A 113 -1.62 7.52 -6.51
N ASP A 114 -1.27 8.73 -6.98
CA ASP A 114 -0.74 9.78 -6.11
C ASP A 114 -1.91 10.50 -5.43
N LEU A 115 -1.88 10.52 -4.10
CA LEU A 115 -2.84 11.22 -3.24
C LEU A 115 -2.14 12.34 -2.46
N SER A 116 -1.10 12.97 -3.03
CA SER A 116 -0.33 14.03 -2.40
C SER A 116 -1.12 15.33 -2.16
N ASP A 117 -2.29 15.46 -2.79
CA ASP A 117 -3.30 16.46 -2.50
C ASP A 117 -4.21 16.12 -1.30
N HIS A 118 -4.01 14.94 -0.68
CA HIS A 118 -4.71 14.49 0.51
C HIS A 118 -3.82 14.54 1.77
N GLN A 119 -4.46 14.51 2.94
CA GLN A 119 -3.80 14.40 4.24
C GLN A 119 -4.23 13.11 4.95
N VAL A 120 -3.30 12.49 5.69
CA VAL A 120 -3.63 11.39 6.60
C VAL A 120 -4.62 11.87 7.66
N TRP A 121 -5.79 11.22 7.70
CA TRP A 121 -6.93 11.67 8.51
C TRP A 121 -6.62 11.80 10.00
N ARG A 122 -5.73 10.97 10.54
CA ARG A 122 -5.26 11.06 11.94
C ARG A 122 -4.72 12.45 12.28
N GLY A 123 -3.85 13.00 11.43
CA GLY A 123 -3.25 14.32 11.66
C GLY A 123 -4.32 15.40 11.66
N ALA A 124 -5.21 15.36 10.66
CA ALA A 124 -6.32 16.30 10.56
C ALA A 124 -7.26 16.25 11.77
N LEU A 125 -7.53 15.05 12.32
CA LEU A 125 -8.32 14.88 13.54
C LEU A 125 -7.62 15.45 14.78
N ILE A 126 -6.31 15.26 14.91
CA ILE A 126 -5.50 15.85 16.00
C ILE A 126 -5.57 17.38 15.94
N ASP A 127 -5.55 17.95 14.73
CA ASP A 127 -5.68 19.39 14.49
C ASP A 127 -7.12 19.91 14.70
N GLY A 128 -8.06 19.04 15.10
CA GLY A 128 -9.46 19.41 15.35
C GLY A 128 -10.27 19.68 14.08
N GLN A 129 -9.78 19.28 12.91
CA GLN A 129 -10.47 19.49 11.64
C GLN A 129 -11.68 18.56 11.49
N ARG A 130 -12.77 19.08 10.95
CA ARG A 130 -14.01 18.31 10.70
C ARG A 130 -14.14 17.98 9.22
N HIS A 131 -14.49 16.73 8.94
CA HIS A 131 -14.63 16.20 7.58
C HIS A 131 -16.02 15.60 7.40
N GLU A 132 -16.95 16.44 6.94
CA GLU A 132 -18.32 16.00 6.65
C GLU A 132 -18.31 14.89 5.60
N GLY A 133 -19.10 13.84 5.83
CA GLY A 133 -19.18 12.69 4.92
C GLY A 133 -18.11 11.60 5.09
N ALA A 134 -17.01 11.85 5.81
CA ALA A 134 -15.96 10.86 6.04
C ALA A 134 -16.49 9.57 6.71
N ALA A 135 -17.30 9.71 7.75
CA ALA A 135 -17.93 8.56 8.43
C ALA A 135 -18.84 7.74 7.49
N ALA A 136 -19.59 8.41 6.62
CA ALA A 136 -20.44 7.74 5.64
C ALA A 136 -19.60 7.00 4.58
N ALA A 137 -18.50 7.60 4.12
CA ALA A 137 -17.57 6.96 3.19
C ALA A 137 -16.91 5.72 3.81
N VAL A 138 -16.40 5.82 5.03
CA VAL A 138 -15.83 4.67 5.76
C VAL A 138 -16.88 3.59 5.98
N GLY A 139 -18.12 3.95 6.35
CA GLY A 139 -19.22 2.99 6.51
C GLY A 139 -19.55 2.24 5.21
N ARG A 140 -19.59 2.94 4.08
CA ARG A 140 -19.77 2.31 2.75
C ARG A 140 -18.63 1.36 2.43
N TYR A 141 -17.39 1.79 2.63
CA TYR A 141 -16.20 0.96 2.42
C TYR A 141 -16.25 -0.33 3.25
N VAL A 142 -16.44 -0.22 4.56
CA VAL A 142 -16.49 -1.38 5.46
C VAL A 142 -17.65 -2.32 5.09
N GLY A 143 -18.84 -1.78 4.82
CA GLY A 143 -20.01 -2.59 4.46
C GLY A 143 -19.83 -3.32 3.13
N ALA A 144 -19.31 -2.64 2.11
CA ALA A 144 -19.07 -3.21 0.79
C ALA A 144 -18.05 -4.35 0.86
N LEU A 145 -16.94 -4.15 1.57
CA LEU A 145 -15.92 -5.19 1.77
C LEU A 145 -16.47 -6.36 2.58
N ALA A 146 -17.04 -6.09 3.76
CA ALA A 146 -17.52 -7.14 4.64
C ALA A 146 -18.57 -8.05 3.97
N PHE A 147 -19.43 -7.50 3.12
CA PHE A 147 -20.37 -8.30 2.34
C PHE A 147 -19.68 -8.95 1.13
N GLY A 148 -19.03 -8.14 0.29
CA GLY A 148 -18.50 -8.54 -1.02
C GLY A 148 -17.33 -9.52 -0.97
N THR A 149 -16.66 -9.68 0.17
CA THR A 149 -15.59 -10.66 0.38
C THR A 149 -16.00 -11.80 1.33
N SER A 150 -17.29 -11.95 1.62
CA SER A 150 -17.82 -13.00 2.50
C SER A 150 -18.50 -14.14 1.75
N ALA A 151 -18.84 -15.21 2.48
CA ALA A 151 -19.69 -16.30 1.99
C ALA A 151 -21.12 -15.87 1.60
N LEU A 152 -21.52 -14.63 1.91
CA LEU A 152 -22.81 -14.07 1.47
C LEU A 152 -22.71 -13.38 0.10
N GLY A 153 -21.53 -12.85 -0.23
CA GLY A 153 -21.30 -12.06 -1.46
C GLY A 153 -20.50 -12.78 -2.54
N MET A 154 -19.80 -13.87 -2.20
CA MET A 154 -18.94 -14.61 -3.13
C MET A 154 -19.43 -16.03 -3.39
N GLU A 155 -19.19 -16.50 -4.61
CA GLU A 155 -19.30 -17.93 -4.94
C GLU A 155 -18.28 -18.76 -4.15
N ARG A 156 -18.67 -19.98 -3.77
CA ARG A 156 -17.94 -20.79 -2.77
C ARG A 156 -16.50 -21.13 -3.17
N GLU A 157 -16.29 -21.45 -4.45
CA GLU A 157 -14.96 -21.77 -4.98
C GLU A 157 -14.07 -20.52 -5.00
N ALA A 158 -14.59 -19.40 -5.50
CA ALA A 158 -13.88 -18.12 -5.50
C ALA A 158 -13.54 -17.65 -4.07
N LEU A 159 -14.43 -17.87 -3.11
CA LEU A 159 -14.15 -17.58 -1.70
C LEU A 159 -13.02 -18.45 -1.15
N ALA A 160 -13.02 -19.75 -1.47
CA ALA A 160 -11.96 -20.66 -1.02
C ALA A 160 -10.58 -20.26 -1.59
N GLU A 161 -10.53 -19.87 -2.86
CA GLU A 161 -9.33 -19.34 -3.51
C GLU A 161 -8.87 -18.02 -2.86
N ALA A 162 -9.81 -17.10 -2.58
CA ALA A 162 -9.50 -15.83 -1.91
C ALA A 162 -8.95 -16.04 -0.49
N ILE A 163 -9.54 -16.97 0.28
CA ILE A 163 -9.03 -17.35 1.61
C ILE A 163 -7.60 -17.89 1.50
N ALA A 164 -7.34 -18.80 0.56
CA ALA A 164 -6.01 -19.36 0.36
C ALA A 164 -4.98 -18.28 -0.03
N ALA A 165 -5.34 -17.34 -0.92
CA ALA A 165 -4.47 -16.25 -1.34
C ALA A 165 -4.20 -15.22 -0.22
N ALA A 166 -5.13 -15.08 0.74
CA ALA A 166 -5.06 -14.14 1.85
C ALA A 166 -4.21 -14.62 3.05
N VAL A 167 -3.77 -15.88 3.07
CA VAL A 167 -2.93 -16.42 4.15
C VAL A 167 -1.62 -15.64 4.27
N ASN A 168 -1.49 -14.84 5.34
CA ASN A 168 -0.36 -13.92 5.58
C ASN A 168 0.15 -14.04 7.03
N PRO A 169 0.81 -15.14 7.40
CA PRO A 169 1.09 -15.48 8.79
C PRO A 169 2.02 -14.50 9.50
N GLN A 170 2.98 -13.89 8.80
CA GLN A 170 3.93 -12.97 9.44
C GLN A 170 3.27 -11.67 9.91
N LEU A 171 2.36 -11.09 9.11
CA LEU A 171 1.61 -9.90 9.56
C LEU A 171 0.53 -10.26 10.59
N CYS A 172 -0.07 -11.46 10.51
CA CYS A 172 -0.98 -11.94 11.54
C CYS A 172 -0.29 -12.06 12.90
N ALA A 173 0.90 -12.67 12.94
CA ALA A 173 1.69 -12.79 14.18
C ALA A 173 1.99 -11.44 14.83
N ILE A 174 2.36 -10.41 14.05
CA ILE A 174 2.54 -9.05 14.58
C ILE A 174 1.27 -8.53 15.28
N THR A 175 0.09 -8.83 14.74
CA THR A 175 -1.18 -8.42 15.35
C THR A 175 -1.49 -9.24 16.60
N GLU A 176 -1.24 -10.56 16.55
CA GLU A 176 -1.39 -11.49 17.69
C GLU A 176 -0.54 -11.05 18.89
N ASP A 177 0.71 -10.69 18.64
CA ASP A 177 1.65 -10.24 19.67
C ASP A 177 1.28 -8.84 20.19
N LEU A 178 1.28 -7.83 19.32
CA LEU A 178 1.18 -6.42 19.75
C LEU A 178 -0.21 -5.98 20.20
N VAL A 179 -1.26 -6.63 19.71
CA VAL A 179 -2.65 -6.22 20.01
C VAL A 179 -3.28 -7.14 21.05
N PHE A 180 -3.08 -8.44 20.94
CA PHE A 180 -3.80 -9.43 21.76
C PHE A 180 -2.98 -10.01 22.91
N THR A 181 -1.66 -9.79 22.96
CA THR A 181 -0.78 -10.44 23.94
C THR A 181 0.03 -9.45 24.78
N GLU A 182 0.99 -8.75 24.19
CA GLU A 182 1.97 -7.91 24.91
C GLU A 182 1.33 -6.90 25.89
N PRO A 183 0.24 -6.17 25.53
CA PRO A 183 -0.39 -5.24 26.46
C PRO A 183 -1.01 -5.90 27.71
N ILE A 184 -1.20 -7.22 27.69
CA ILE A 184 -1.77 -7.99 28.79
C ILE A 184 -0.66 -8.58 29.68
N VAL A 185 0.45 -9.03 29.07
CA VAL A 185 1.49 -9.81 29.76
C VAL A 185 2.75 -9.02 30.11
N ASP A 186 3.07 -7.95 29.35
CA ASP A 186 4.30 -7.16 29.48
C ASP A 186 4.04 -5.70 29.94
N ALA A 187 2.84 -5.43 30.48
CA ALA A 187 2.41 -4.10 30.95
C ALA A 187 2.92 -3.72 32.35
#